data_AF-A0A4Y3T5Z3-F1
#
_entry.id   AF-A0A4Y3T5Z3-F1
#
_cell.length_a   1.000
_cell.length_b   1.000
_cell.length_c   1.000
_cell.angle_alpha   90.00
_cell.angle_beta   90.00
_cell.angle_gamma   90.00
#
_symmetry.space_group_name_H-M   'P 1'
#
loop_
_entity.id
_entity.type
_entity.pdbx_description
1 polymer ?
#
loop_
_entity_poly.entity_id
_entity_poly.type
_entity_poly.pdbx_seq_one_letter_code
_entity_poly.pdbx_strand_id
1 'polypeptide(L)'
;MKGDQTKTDPKQLNSLALAYMGDAVIEVYVRKMLIDHSGRTKPHALHAQAVDYVSAKAQCRFLHELMDEGFLTDDECNTVRRGRNAKSHSVPRNTDVQTYNFSTGFEALIGTLFLEGKQERIDAIMEKMFEDHPVEGSGQNE
;
A
#
# COMPACT_ATOMS: atom_id res chain seq x y z
N MET A 1 -10.30 5.18 22.81
CA MET A 1 -9.54 4.28 23.72
C MET A 1 -8.15 4.87 23.92
N LYS A 2 -7.80 5.28 25.14
CA LYS A 2 -6.40 5.52 25.54
C LYS A 2 -5.92 4.22 26.18
N GLY A 3 -5.15 3.45 25.43
CA GLY A 3 -4.48 2.24 25.89
C GLY A 3 -2.98 2.44 25.65
N ASP A 4 -2.24 2.36 26.74
CA ASP A 4 -0.79 2.27 26.84
C ASP A 4 -0.13 1.63 25.61
N GLN A 5 0.67 2.41 24.88
CA GLN A 5 1.44 1.92 23.74
C GLN A 5 2.91 1.96 24.13
N THR A 6 3.48 0.78 24.39
CA THR A 6 4.89 0.55 24.13
C THR A 6 5.12 0.91 22.66
N LYS A 7 5.55 2.16 22.42
CA LYS A 7 5.70 2.71 21.08
C LYS A 7 6.87 1.99 20.42
N THR A 8 6.59 0.88 19.74
CA THR A 8 7.60 0.14 19.00
C THR A 8 8.17 1.07 17.94
N ASP A 9 9.45 1.42 18.06
CA ASP A 9 10.13 2.26 17.07
C ASP A 9 10.14 1.52 15.72
N PRO A 10 9.47 2.04 14.67
CA PRO A 10 9.43 1.39 13.37
C PRO A 10 10.81 1.18 12.74
N LYS A 11 11.82 1.96 13.17
CA LYS A 11 13.20 1.81 12.74
C LYS A 11 13.84 0.51 13.24
N GLN A 12 13.38 0.00 14.39
CA GLN A 12 13.84 -1.25 15.02
C GLN A 12 13.11 -2.49 14.49
N LEU A 13 11.97 -2.32 13.81
CA LEU A 13 11.19 -3.43 13.26
C LEU A 13 11.85 -4.02 12.00
N ASN A 14 11.69 -5.33 11.85
CA ASN A 14 12.05 -5.98 10.61
C ASN A 14 11.07 -5.57 9.49
N SER A 15 11.55 -5.51 8.26
CA SER A 15 10.78 -5.07 7.11
C SER A 15 9.54 -5.92 6.80
N LEU A 16 9.54 -7.22 7.14
CA LEU A 16 8.38 -8.08 6.92
C LEU A 16 7.25 -7.76 7.90
N ALA A 17 7.57 -7.38 9.13
CA ALA A 17 6.58 -6.91 10.11
C ALA A 17 5.99 -5.56 9.71
N LEU A 18 6.80 -4.67 9.14
CA LEU A 18 6.33 -3.41 8.56
C LEU A 18 5.41 -3.67 7.37
N ALA A 19 5.82 -4.54 6.44
CA ALA A 19 5.00 -4.94 5.30
C ALA A 19 3.66 -5.56 5.73
N TYR A 20 3.69 -6.45 6.73
CA TYR A 20 2.48 -7.03 7.31
C TYR A 20 1.47 -5.97 7.80
N MET A 21 1.95 -4.90 8.45
CA MET A 21 1.08 -3.79 8.86
C MET A 21 0.60 -2.98 7.65
N GLY A 22 1.50 -2.68 6.71
CA GLY A 22 1.18 -1.89 5.52
C GLY A 22 0.14 -2.54 4.63
N ASP A 23 0.21 -3.85 4.42
CA ASP A 23 -0.79 -4.63 3.66
C ASP A 23 -2.20 -4.41 4.23
N ALA A 24 -2.36 -4.52 5.55
CA ALA A 24 -3.65 -4.27 6.21
C ALA A 24 -4.13 -2.81 6.05
N VAL A 25 -3.22 -1.84 6.12
CA VAL A 25 -3.56 -0.42 5.91
C VAL A 25 -4.01 -0.17 4.48
N ILE A 26 -3.26 -0.66 3.49
CA ILE A 26 -3.58 -0.55 2.06
C ILE A 26 -4.97 -1.16 1.79
N GLU A 27 -5.25 -2.35 2.31
CA GLU A 27 -6.53 -3.04 2.13
C GLU A 27 -7.71 -2.20 2.66
N VAL A 28 -7.58 -1.62 3.86
CA VAL A 28 -8.63 -0.77 4.45
C VAL A 28 -8.84 0.49 3.61
N TYR A 29 -7.75 1.15 3.18
CA TYR A 29 -7.80 2.33 2.34
C TYR A 29 -8.50 2.07 1.01
N VAL A 30 -8.08 1.02 0.30
CA VAL A 30 -8.66 0.67 -1.00
C VAL A 30 -10.14 0.34 -0.85
N ARG A 31 -10.50 -0.48 0.13
CA ARG A 31 -11.91 -0.82 0.36
C ARG A 31 -12.76 0.41 0.67
N LYS A 32 -12.27 1.33 1.50
CA LYS A 32 -12.95 2.58 1.82
C LYS A 32 -13.16 3.41 0.55
N MET A 33 -12.10 3.66 -0.21
CA MET A 33 -12.17 4.45 -1.44
C MET A 33 -13.13 3.84 -2.47
N LEU A 34 -13.12 2.51 -2.64
CA LEU A 34 -14.06 1.83 -3.53
C LEU A 34 -15.50 1.95 -3.07
N ILE A 35 -15.78 1.82 -1.76
CA ILE A 35 -17.14 2.02 -1.22
C ILE A 35 -17.61 3.44 -1.44
N ASP A 36 -16.74 4.42 -1.20
CA ASP A 36 -17.07 5.84 -1.28
C ASP A 36 -17.27 6.31 -2.74
N HIS A 37 -16.53 5.75 -3.71
CA HIS A 37 -16.47 6.28 -5.09
C HIS A 37 -17.08 5.38 -6.17
N SER A 38 -17.22 4.07 -5.97
CA SER A 38 -17.70 3.18 -7.04
C SER A 38 -19.23 3.20 -7.22
N GLY A 39 -19.98 3.68 -6.22
CA GLY A 39 -21.43 3.50 -6.14
C GLY A 39 -21.88 2.02 -6.04
N ARG A 40 -20.94 1.07 -5.98
CA ARG A 40 -21.20 -0.36 -5.88
C ARG A 40 -21.24 -0.78 -4.41
N THR A 41 -22.26 -1.54 -4.04
CA THR A 41 -22.44 -2.05 -2.66
C THR A 41 -22.28 -3.57 -2.56
N LYS A 42 -22.13 -4.28 -3.69
CA LYS A 42 -22.04 -5.74 -3.71
C LYS A 42 -20.62 -6.21 -3.37
N PRO A 43 -20.41 -7.02 -2.31
CA PRO A 43 -19.07 -7.44 -1.88
C PRO A 43 -18.23 -8.12 -2.97
N HIS A 44 -18.83 -8.95 -3.83
CA HIS A 44 -18.12 -9.59 -4.93
C HIS A 44 -17.57 -8.58 -5.95
N ALA A 45 -18.36 -7.54 -6.26
CA ALA A 45 -17.93 -6.50 -7.21
C ALA A 45 -16.84 -5.62 -6.61
N LEU A 46 -16.96 -5.28 -5.32
CA LEU A 46 -15.94 -4.53 -4.58
C LEU A 46 -14.63 -5.32 -4.48
N HIS A 47 -14.69 -6.62 -4.20
CA HIS A 47 -13.50 -7.46 -4.15
C HIS A 47 -12.82 -7.56 -5.50
N ALA A 48 -13.58 -7.77 -6.59
CA ALA A 48 -13.03 -7.83 -7.94
C ALA A 48 -12.28 -6.53 -8.30
N GLN A 49 -12.82 -5.37 -7.96
CA GLN A 49 -12.15 -4.07 -8.18
C GLN A 49 -10.95 -3.87 -7.25
N ALA A 50 -11.02 -4.31 -5.99
CA ALA A 50 -9.92 -4.16 -5.04
C ALA A 50 -8.64 -4.85 -5.54
N VAL A 51 -8.75 -6.00 -6.23
CA VAL A 51 -7.60 -6.74 -6.78
C VAL A 51 -6.73 -5.88 -7.71
N ASP A 52 -7.33 -4.93 -8.44
CA ASP A 52 -6.62 -4.02 -9.34
C ASP A 52 -5.74 -3.00 -8.61
N TYR A 53 -5.90 -2.88 -7.29
CA TYR A 53 -5.10 -2.03 -6.42
C TYR A 53 -4.21 -2.82 -5.47
N VAL A 54 -4.76 -3.87 -4.84
CA VAL A 54 -4.08 -4.56 -3.72
C VAL A 54 -3.19 -5.72 -4.16
N SER A 55 -3.27 -6.16 -5.42
CA SER A 55 -2.40 -7.23 -5.90
C SER A 55 -0.93 -6.80 -5.93
N ALA A 56 0.00 -7.75 -5.70
CA ALA A 56 1.44 -7.46 -5.76
C ALA A 56 1.88 -6.80 -7.07
N LYS A 57 1.25 -7.19 -8.20
CA LYS A 57 1.51 -6.57 -9.51
C LYS A 57 1.05 -5.11 -9.56
N ALA A 58 -0.14 -4.81 -9.03
CA ALA A 58 -0.66 -3.45 -8.96
C ALA A 58 0.22 -2.58 -8.06
N GLN A 59 0.50 -3.04 -6.83
CA GLN A 59 1.34 -2.31 -5.89
C GLN A 59 2.77 -2.06 -6.42
N CYS A 60 3.37 -3.06 -7.08
CA CYS A 60 4.67 -2.89 -7.74
C CYS A 60 4.63 -1.80 -8.81
N ARG A 61 3.59 -1.80 -9.67
CA ARG A 61 3.38 -0.76 -10.69
C ARG A 61 3.26 0.62 -10.05
N PHE A 62 2.40 0.78 -9.05
CA PHE A 62 2.19 2.08 -8.39
C PHE A 62 3.45 2.59 -7.71
N LEU A 63 4.20 1.72 -7.05
CA LEU A 63 5.47 2.11 -6.46
C LEU A 63 6.46 2.64 -7.51
N HIS A 64 6.52 2.00 -8.69
CA HIS A 64 7.35 2.50 -9.79
C HIS A 64 6.89 3.87 -10.27
N GLU A 65 5.59 4.08 -10.46
CA GLU A 65 5.02 5.39 -10.84
C GLU A 65 5.38 6.48 -9.82
N LEU A 66 5.20 6.22 -8.52
CA LEU A 66 5.58 7.16 -7.45
C LEU A 66 7.08 7.48 -7.44
N MET A 67 7.94 6.52 -7.76
CA MET A 67 9.38 6.71 -7.85
C MET A 67 9.79 7.51 -9.09
N ASP A 68 9.19 7.20 -10.24
CA ASP A 68 9.49 7.86 -11.51
C ASP A 68 9.05 9.32 -11.52
N GLU A 69 7.95 9.64 -10.83
CA GLU A 69 7.48 11.01 -10.64
C GLU A 69 8.25 11.79 -9.56
N GLY A 70 9.15 11.14 -8.82
CA GLY A 70 9.85 11.75 -7.69
C GLY A 70 8.91 12.14 -6.55
N PHE A 71 7.76 11.47 -6.44
CA PHE A 71 6.76 11.76 -5.41
C PHE A 71 7.25 11.36 -4.01
N LEU A 72 8.09 10.32 -3.93
CA LEU A 72 8.68 9.83 -2.69
C LEU A 72 9.93 10.63 -2.29
N THR A 73 10.07 10.88 -1.00
CA THR A 73 11.30 11.44 -0.43
C THR A 73 12.43 10.40 -0.40
N ASP A 74 13.66 10.86 -0.20
CA ASP A 74 14.82 9.97 -0.10
C ASP A 74 14.70 8.94 1.05
N ASP A 75 14.16 9.37 2.19
CA ASP A 75 13.93 8.50 3.35
C ASP A 75 12.87 7.43 3.08
N GLU A 76 11.81 7.78 2.35
CA GLU A 76 10.78 6.84 1.93
C GLU A 76 11.33 5.84 0.91
N CYS A 77 12.12 6.31 -0.06
CA CYS A 77 12.84 5.45 -1.00
C CYS A 77 13.80 4.48 -0.29
N ASN A 78 14.48 4.92 0.77
CA ASN A 78 15.33 4.06 1.59
C ASN A 78 14.53 2.99 2.34
N THR A 79 13.36 3.35 2.85
CA THR A 79 12.43 2.40 3.49
C THR A 79 11.97 1.33 2.50
N VAL A 80 11.59 1.73 1.29
CA VAL A 80 11.23 0.82 0.20
C VAL A 80 12.37 -0.13 -0.14
N ARG A 81 13.59 0.38 -0.31
CA ARG A 81 14.79 -0.44 -0.60
C ARG A 81 15.04 -1.49 0.49
N ARG A 82 14.86 -1.10 1.76
CA ARG A 82 14.99 -2.01 2.91
C ARG A 82 13.92 -3.11 2.88
N GLY A 83 12.66 -2.73 2.61
CA GLY A 83 11.55 -3.66 2.42
C GLY A 83 11.77 -4.66 1.29
N ARG A 84 12.18 -4.17 0.11
CA ARG A 84 12.47 -4.98 -1.08
C ARG A 84 13.57 -6.01 -0.86
N ASN A 85 14.56 -5.70 -0.03
CA ASN A 85 15.67 -6.59 0.25
C ASN A 85 15.41 -7.54 1.44
N ALA A 86 14.22 -7.48 2.05
CA ALA A 86 13.86 -8.36 3.15
C ALA A 86 13.77 -9.81 2.66
N LYS A 87 14.53 -10.70 3.30
CA LYS A 87 14.54 -12.13 2.93
C LYS A 87 13.31 -12.81 3.52
N SER A 88 12.33 -13.12 2.68
CA SER A 88 11.27 -14.06 3.05
C SER A 88 11.80 -15.49 3.04
N HIS A 89 11.30 -16.33 3.95
CA HIS A 89 11.62 -17.77 3.97
C HIS A 89 10.96 -18.53 2.81
N SER A 90 9.92 -17.97 2.19
CA SER A 90 9.25 -18.54 1.02
C SER A 90 8.88 -17.44 0.03
N VAL A 91 9.17 -17.67 -1.24
CA VAL A 91 8.73 -16.82 -2.34
C VAL A 91 7.48 -17.45 -2.95
N PRO A 92 6.39 -16.70 -3.18
CA PRO A 92 5.19 -17.23 -3.81
C PRO A 92 5.49 -17.84 -5.19
N ARG A 93 4.99 -19.04 -5.45
CA ARG A 93 5.32 -19.80 -6.67
C ARG A 93 4.75 -19.19 -7.97
N ASN A 94 3.76 -18.31 -7.84
CA ASN A 94 2.99 -17.73 -8.95
C ASN A 94 3.24 -16.22 -9.11
N THR A 95 4.25 -15.65 -8.46
CA THR A 95 4.57 -14.22 -8.55
C THR A 95 6.05 -14.07 -8.85
N ASP A 96 6.37 -13.23 -9.84
CA ASP A 96 7.75 -12.91 -10.14
C ASP A 96 8.44 -12.30 -8.91
N VAL A 97 9.70 -12.71 -8.67
CA VAL A 97 10.43 -12.36 -7.45
C VAL A 97 10.63 -10.84 -7.32
N GLN A 98 10.86 -10.14 -8.44
CA GLN A 98 10.99 -8.68 -8.40
C GLN A 98 9.66 -8.05 -8.02
N THR A 99 8.56 -8.49 -8.65
CA THR A 99 7.22 -7.98 -8.35
C THR A 99 6.87 -8.14 -6.87
N TYR A 100 7.11 -9.33 -6.31
CA TYR A 100 6.89 -9.58 -4.89
C TYR A 100 7.77 -8.70 -3.99
N ASN A 101 9.06 -8.59 -4.29
CA ASN A 101 9.96 -7.78 -3.49
C ASN A 101 9.57 -6.30 -3.52
N PHE A 102 9.20 -5.75 -4.69
CA PHE A 102 8.77 -4.36 -4.80
C PHE A 102 7.44 -4.11 -4.10
N SER A 103 6.46 -5.02 -4.20
CA SER A 103 5.20 -4.88 -3.44
C SER A 103 5.45 -4.90 -1.92
N THR A 104 6.29 -5.81 -1.43
CA THR A 104 6.72 -5.82 -0.02
C THR A 104 7.46 -4.55 0.38
N GLY A 105 8.23 -3.94 -0.54
CA GLY A 105 8.84 -2.62 -0.34
C GLY A 105 7.80 -1.52 -0.13
N PHE A 106 6.73 -1.52 -0.95
CA PHE A 106 5.62 -0.57 -0.83
C PHE A 106 4.84 -0.76 0.47
N GLU A 107 4.46 -2.00 0.80
CA GLU A 107 3.80 -2.34 2.06
C GLU A 107 4.66 -1.90 3.26
N ALA A 108 5.98 -2.14 3.24
CA ALA A 108 6.87 -1.72 4.32
C ALA A 108 6.93 -0.20 4.48
N LEU A 109 6.83 0.57 3.39
CA LEU A 109 6.72 2.02 3.44
C LEU A 109 5.43 2.44 4.15
N ILE A 110 4.28 1.93 3.72
CA ILE A 110 2.98 2.28 4.32
C ILE A 110 2.93 1.89 5.80
N GLY A 111 3.40 0.69 6.15
CA GLY A 111 3.47 0.24 7.53
C GLY A 111 4.37 1.11 8.41
N THR A 112 5.49 1.60 7.86
CA THR A 112 6.37 2.54 8.57
C THR A 112 5.65 3.86 8.85
N LEU A 113 5.04 4.48 7.83
CA LEU A 113 4.30 5.73 7.98
C LEU A 113 3.15 5.59 8.99
N PHE A 114 2.46 4.46 8.98
CA PHE A 114 1.34 4.19 9.89
C PHE A 114 1.79 4.15 11.34
N LEU A 115 2.86 3.41 11.64
CA LEU A 115 3.39 3.30 13.01
C LEU A 115 4.06 4.60 13.48
N GLU A 116 4.56 5.43 12.56
CA GLU A 116 5.02 6.79 12.86
C GLU A 116 3.85 7.79 13.07
N GLY A 117 2.61 7.40 12.76
CA GLY A 117 1.43 8.26 12.86
C GLY A 117 1.33 9.32 11.76
N LYS A 118 2.02 9.11 10.62
CA LYS A 118 2.06 10.04 9.47
C LYS A 118 0.85 9.86 8.56
N GLN A 119 -0.34 10.06 9.12
CA GLN A 119 -1.60 9.78 8.42
C GLN A 119 -1.78 10.60 7.14
N GLU A 120 -1.49 11.90 7.18
CA GLU A 120 -1.60 12.80 6.02
C GLU A 120 -0.71 12.35 4.84
N ARG A 121 0.45 11.76 5.12
CA ARG A 121 1.35 11.25 4.08
C ARG A 121 0.84 9.94 3.48
N ILE A 122 0.22 9.09 4.28
CA ILE A 122 -0.48 7.89 3.78
C ILE A 122 -1.62 8.33 2.86
N ASP A 123 -2.45 9.27 3.30
CA ASP A 123 -3.56 9.79 2.51
C ASP A 123 -3.06 10.28 1.14
N ALA A 124 -2.02 11.12 1.12
CA ALA A 124 -1.44 11.63 -0.12
C ALA A 124 -0.92 10.52 -1.06
N ILE A 125 -0.27 9.47 -0.53
CA ILE A 125 0.21 8.35 -1.35
C ILE A 125 -0.96 7.54 -1.90
N MET A 126 -1.97 7.27 -1.07
CA MET A 126 -3.13 6.46 -1.47
C MET A 126 -4.03 7.22 -2.45
N GLU A 127 -4.26 8.52 -2.25
CA GLU A 127 -5.01 9.37 -3.17
C GLU A 127 -4.35 9.40 -4.56
N LYS A 128 -3.03 9.59 -4.62
CA LYS A 128 -2.26 9.57 -5.87
C LYS A 128 -2.47 8.26 -6.66
N MET A 129 -2.50 7.12 -5.97
CA MET A 129 -2.80 5.83 -6.59
C MET A 129 -4.20 5.78 -7.23
N PHE A 130 -5.21 6.43 -6.64
CA PHE A 130 -6.56 6.51 -7.21
C PHE A 130 -6.71 7.57 -8.30
N GLU A 131 -5.95 8.67 -8.24
CA GLU A 131 -5.89 9.68 -9.30
C GLU A 131 -5.32 9.08 -10.59
N ASP A 132 -4.23 8.31 -10.49
CA ASP A 132 -3.59 7.69 -11.64
C ASP A 132 -4.39 6.48 -12.17
N HIS A 133 -5.19 5.84 -11.30
CA HIS A 133 -5.99 4.65 -11.63
C HIS A 133 -7.41 4.83 -11.11
N PRO A 134 -8.25 5.64 -11.78
CA PRO A 134 -9.59 5.95 -11.31
C PRO A 134 -10.50 4.73 -11.29
N VAL A 135 -11.37 4.67 -10.27
CA VAL A 135 -12.31 3.56 -10.08
C VAL A 135 -13.29 3.48 -11.26
N GLU A 136 -13.39 2.30 -11.89
CA GLU A 136 -14.38 2.07 -12.96
C GLU A 136 -15.81 2.32 -12.47
N GLY A 137 -16.45 3.34 -13.06
CA GLY A 137 -17.81 3.79 -12.71
C GLY A 137 -17.89 5.22 -12.14
N SER A 138 -16.76 5.89 -11.94
CA SER A 138 -16.71 7.33 -11.57
C SER A 138 -17.02 8.28 -12.74
N GLY A 139 -17.24 7.75 -13.94
CA GLY A 139 -17.65 8.50 -15.11
C GLY A 139 -19.17 8.69 -15.19
N GLN A 140 -19.61 9.94 -14.97
CA GLN A 140 -20.89 10.53 -15.38
C GLN A 140 -22.16 10.06 -14.64
N ASN A 141 -22.51 10.81 -13.59
CA ASN A 141 -23.88 11.26 -13.33
C ASN A 141 -23.79 12.62 -12.64
N GLU A 142 -23.39 13.64 -13.41
CA GLU A 142 -23.81 15.03 -13.21
C GLU A 142 -24.62 15.46 -14.43
#